data_AF-A0AAJ2IHR8-F1
#
_entry.id   AF-A0AAJ2IHR8-F1
#
_cell.length_a   1.000
_cell.length_b   1.000
_cell.length_c   1.000
_cell.angle_alpha   90.00
_cell.angle_beta   90.00
_cell.angle_gamma   90.00
#
_symmetry.space_group_name_H-M   'P 1'
#
loop_
_entity.id
_entity.type
_entity.pdbx_description
1 polymer ?
#
loop_
_entity_poly.entity_id
_entity_poly.type
_entity_poly.pdbx_seq_one_letter_code
_entity_poly.pdbx_strand_id
1 'polypeptide(L)' 'MSRASYRASRIEEGMWEVSTPHGRWWTVAKIESKSMQGWYITNESGRTVKSDGALGRLLIAAVERKIGGQS' A
#
# COMPACT_ATOMS: atom_id res chain seq x y z
N MET A 1 -5.87 22.90 8.00
CA MET A 1 -5.85 21.55 8.63
C MET A 1 -5.49 20.54 7.56
N SER A 2 -4.31 19.92 7.64
CA SER A 2 -3.93 18.87 6.68
C SER A 2 -4.87 17.68 6.90
N ARG A 3 -5.66 17.34 5.89
CA ARG A 3 -6.51 16.14 5.90
C ARG A 3 -5.55 14.96 5.91
N ALA A 4 -5.28 14.41 7.09
CA ALA A 4 -4.31 13.34 7.25
C ALA A 4 -4.86 12.11 6.51
N SER A 5 -4.34 11.86 5.31
CA SER A 5 -4.79 10.84 4.39
C SER A 5 -3.64 9.91 4.08
N TYR A 6 -3.94 8.64 3.80
CA TYR A 6 -2.95 7.72 3.26
C TYR A 6 -2.46 8.22 1.91
N ARG A 7 -1.14 8.32 1.72
CA ARG A 7 -0.54 8.75 0.44
C ARG A 7 0.41 7.68 -0.06
N ALA A 8 0.23 7.28 -1.31
CA ALA A 8 1.07 6.29 -1.96
C ALA A 8 2.03 6.95 -2.95
N SER A 9 3.29 6.54 -2.88
CA SER A 9 4.37 6.89 -3.81
C SER A 9 4.93 5.61 -4.40
N ARG A 10 5.07 5.53 -5.73
CA ARG A 10 5.66 4.37 -6.37
C ARG A 10 7.16 4.36 -6.06
N ILE A 11 7.68 3.21 -5.64
CA ILE A 11 9.12 3.00 -5.41
C ILE A 11 9.71 2.12 -6.50
N GLU A 12 8.99 1.07 -6.92
CA GLU A 12 9.38 0.18 -8.01
C GLU A 12 8.15 -0.26 -8.81
N GLU A 13 8.32 -1.07 -9.85
CA GLU A 13 7.20 -1.70 -10.53
C GLU A 13 6.45 -2.67 -9.62
N GLY A 14 5.13 -2.50 -9.56
CA GLY A 14 4.29 -3.29 -8.65
C GLY A 14 4.53 -3.00 -7.16
N MET A 15 5.29 -1.97 -6.78
CA MET A 15 5.60 -1.67 -5.38
C MET A 15 5.47 -0.18 -5.05
N TRP A 16 4.83 0.10 -3.92
CA TRP A 16 4.56 1.45 -3.44
C TRP A 16 4.91 1.58 -1.96
N GLU A 17 5.40 2.74 -1.61
CA GLU A 17 5.48 3.20 -0.24
C GLU A 17 4.20 3.97 0.11
N VAL A 18 3.58 3.67 1.25
CA VAL A 18 2.35 4.30 1.72
C VAL A 18 2.57 4.95 3.06
N SER A 19 2.51 6.29 3.10
CA SER A 19 2.49 7.04 4.36
C SER A 19 1.10 6.98 4.98
N THR A 20 1.08 6.71 6.27
CA THR A 20 -0.14 6.77 7.08
C THR A 20 -0.34 8.17 7.67
N PRO A 21 -1.59 8.53 8.04
CA PRO A 21 -1.89 9.76 8.78
C PRO A 21 -1.04 10.01 10.03
N HIS A 22 -0.48 8.95 10.62
CA HIS A 22 0.30 8.99 11.85
C HIS A 22 1.82 8.96 11.63
N GLY A 23 2.29 9.21 10.40
CA GLY A 23 3.72 9.29 10.08
C GLY A 23 4.44 7.94 9.93
N ARG A 24 3.73 6.81 10.06
CA ARG A 24 4.29 5.48 9.75
C ARG A 24 4.24 5.22 8.25
N TRP A 25 5.21 4.47 7.74
CA TRP A 25 5.28 4.06 6.33
C TRP A 25 5.14 2.54 6.19
N TRP A 26 4.56 2.12 5.06
CA TRP A 26 4.36 0.73 4.70
C TRP A 26 4.76 0.51 3.25
N THR A 27 5.45 -0.58 2.99
CA THR A 27 5.62 -1.12 1.64
C THR A 27 4.40 -1.95 1.30
N VAL A 28 3.78 -1.63 0.17
CA VAL A 28 2.65 -2.35 -0.42
C VAL A 28 3.08 -2.82 -1.80
N ALA A 29 3.14 -4.13 -2.01
CA ALA A 29 3.55 -4.73 -3.27
C ALA A 29 2.42 -5.60 -3.84
N LYS A 30 2.17 -5.48 -5.15
CA LYS A 30 1.27 -6.37 -5.87
C LYS A 30 2.04 -7.65 -6.21
N ILE A 31 1.51 -8.78 -5.78
CA ILE A 31 2.04 -10.09 -6.15
C ILE A 31 1.16 -10.62 -7.28
N GLU A 32 1.76 -10.80 -8.46
CA GLU A 32 1.11 -11.43 -9.60
C GLU A 32 1.99 -12.56 -10.14
N SER A 33 1.45 -13.77 -10.12
CA SER A 33 2.01 -14.94 -10.77
C SER A 33 0.90 -15.70 -11.50
N LYS A 34 1.27 -16.70 -12.31
CA LYS A 34 0.29 -17.50 -13.07
C LYS A 34 -0.80 -18.14 -12.20
N SER A 35 -0.53 -18.36 -10.91
CA SER A 35 -1.43 -19.03 -9.97
C SER A 35 -1.81 -18.19 -8.74
N MET A 36 -1.23 -16.99 -8.59
CA MET A 36 -1.38 -16.20 -7.37
C MET A 36 -1.52 -14.72 -7.71
N GLN A 37 -2.60 -14.11 -7.24
CA GLN A 37 -2.77 -12.67 -7.27
C GLN A 37 -3.07 -12.20 -5.85
N GLY A 38 -2.39 -11.14 -5.41
CA GLY A 38 -2.58 -10.61 -4.08
C GLY A 38 -1.73 -9.39 -3.78
N TRP A 39 -1.71 -9.04 -2.50
CA TRP A 39 -0.96 -7.90 -1.99
C TRP A 39 -0.08 -8.35 -0.83
N TYR A 40 1.18 -7.97 -0.88
CA TYR A 40 2.11 -8.09 0.23
C TYR A 40 2.28 -6.73 0.90
N ILE A 41 2.14 -6.70 2.22
CA ILE A 41 2.15 -5.47 2.99
C ILE A 41 3.07 -5.64 4.18
N THR A 42 4.12 -4.83 4.26
CA THR A 42 5.11 -4.85 5.34
C THR A 42 5.53 -3.44 5.74
N ASN A 43 5.99 -3.24 6.96
CA ASN A 43 6.66 -2.01 7.38
C ASN A 43 8.19 -2.23 7.52
N GLU A 44 8.90 -1.18 7.94
CA GLU A 44 10.36 -1.18 8.17
C GLU A 44 10.83 -2.16 9.26
N SER A 45 9.96 -2.52 10.21
CA SER A 45 10.28 -3.49 11.28
C SER A 45 10.04 -4.95 10.85
N GLY A 46 9.72 -5.21 9.59
CA GLY A 46 9.36 -6.54 9.08
C GLY A 46 7.97 -7.03 9.51
N ARG A 47 7.15 -6.17 10.12
CA ARG A 47 5.77 -6.52 10.48
C ARG A 47 4.93 -6.55 9.22
N THR A 48 4.31 -7.70 8.97
CA THR A 48 3.34 -7.87 7.89
C THR A 48 1.91 -7.70 8.38
N VAL A 49 1.02 -7.30 7.48
CA VAL A 49 -0.43 -7.29 7.73
C VAL A 49 -1.17 -7.93 6.58
N LYS A 50 -2.31 -8.55 6.90
CA LYS A 50 -3.16 -9.16 5.88
C LYS A 50 -3.82 -8.09 5.01
N SER A 51 -3.91 -8.37 3.72
CA SER A 51 -4.54 -7.51 2.72
C SER A 51 -6.04 -7.31 2.96
N ASP A 52 -6.72 -8.30 3.51
CA ASP A 52 -8.14 -8.28 3.85
C ASP A 52 -8.46 -7.61 5.20
N GLY A 53 -7.45 -7.30 6.01
CA GLY A 53 -7.61 -6.60 7.28
C GLY A 53 -7.95 -5.12 7.09
N ALA A 54 -8.51 -4.47 8.12
CA ALA A 54 -8.90 -3.06 8.06
C ALA A 54 -7.74 -2.14 7.61
N LEU A 55 -6.55 -2.31 8.19
CA LEU A 55 -5.36 -1.56 7.80
C LEU A 55 -4.90 -1.93 6.38
N GLY A 56 -4.91 -3.21 6.02
CA GLY A 56 -4.51 -3.68 4.69
C GLY A 56 -5.35 -3.04 3.58
N ARG A 57 -6.69 -3.04 3.73
CA ARG A 57 -7.60 -2.42 2.78
C ARG A 57 -7.35 -0.92 2.61
N LEU A 58 -7.04 -0.19 3.69
CA LEU A 58 -6.75 1.24 3.63
C LEU A 58 -5.45 1.54 2.87
N LEU A 59 -4.42 0.72 3.09
CA LEU A 59 -3.13 0.82 2.41
C LEU A 59 -3.28 0.50 0.91
N ILE A 60 -3.97 -0.59 0.57
CA ILE A 60 -4.25 -0.99 -0.82
C ILE A 60 -5.07 0.09 -1.53
N ALA A 61 -6.13 0.61 -0.92
CA ALA A 61 -6.95 1.65 -1.53
C ALA A 61 -6.15 2.93 -1.82
N ALA A 62 -5.12 3.24 -1.03
CA ALA A 62 -4.22 4.36 -1.33
C ALA A 62 -3.38 4.11 -2.58
N VAL A 63 -2.90 2.89 -2.77
CA VAL A 63 -2.19 2.45 -3.98
C VAL A 63 -3.12 2.46 -5.19
N GLU A 64 -4.30 1.86 -5.10
CA GLU A 64 -5.26 1.81 -6.20
C GLU A 64 -5.68 3.20 -6.67
N ARG A 65 -5.91 4.15 -5.75
CA ARG A 65 -6.14 5.56 -6.10
C ARG A 65 -4.96 6.18 -6.84
N LYS A 66 -3.72 5.83 -6.47
CA LYS A 66 -2.51 6.33 -7.14
C LYS A 66 -2.37 5.75 -8.55
N ILE A 67 -2.73 4.49 -8.75
CA ILE A 67 -2.76 3.84 -10.06
C ILE A 67 -3.85 4.46 -10.94
N GLY A 68 -5.08 4.59 -10.44
CA GLY A 68 -6.21 5.14 -11.21
C GLY A 68 -6.14 6.65 -11.46
N GLY A 69 -5.41 7.41 -10.64
CA GLY A 69 -5.20 8.85 -10.80
C GLY A 69 -4.03 9.24 -11.72
N GLN A 70 -3.39 8.27 -12.39
CA GLN A 70 -2.36 8.51 -13.42
C GLN A 70 -2.92 8.49 -14.86
N SER A 71 -4.25 8.48 -15.01
CA SER A 71 -4.95 8.62 -16.30
C SER A 71 -5.13 10.07 -16.70
#